data_AF-A0A420DIQ1-F1
#
_entry.id   AF-A0A420DIQ1-F1
#
_cell.length_a   1.000
_cell.length_b   1.000
_cell.length_c   1.000
_cell.angle_alpha   90.00
_cell.angle_beta   90.00
_cell.angle_gamma   90.00
#
_symmetry.space_group_name_H-M   'P 1'
#
loop_
_entity.id
_entity.type
_entity.pdbx_description
1 polymer ?
#
loop_
_entity_poly.entity_id
_entity_poly.type
_entity_poly.pdbx_seq_one_letter_code
_entity_poly.pdbx_strand_id
1 'polypeptide(L)' 'MKWVVASGFDWPALMRAGLHGLGLTPDVFWALTPAELQVMLGAKAGTSPMLSEGLAALMAAYPDKIKDQDDDR' A
#
# COMPACT_ATOMS: atom_id res chain seq x y z
N MET A 1 21.58 15.21 14.63
CA MET A 1 20.75 14.05 14.28
C MET A 1 20.08 14.29 12.93
N LYS A 2 20.30 13.42 11.94
CA LYS A 2 19.48 13.39 10.72
C LYS A 2 18.21 12.61 11.06
N TRP A 3 17.07 13.28 11.07
CA TRP A 3 15.79 12.59 11.09
C TRP A 3 15.70 11.82 9.78
N VAL A 4 15.65 10.48 9.85
CA VAL A 4 15.19 9.68 8.71
C VAL A 4 13.72 10.02 8.59
N VAL A 5 13.36 10.85 7.61
CA VAL A 5 11.99 10.87 7.12
C VAL A 5 11.76 9.45 6.58
N ALA A 6 10.78 8.73 7.14
CA ALA A 6 10.26 7.56 6.46
C ALA A 6 9.71 8.10 5.14
N SER A 7 10.46 7.95 4.05
CA SER A 7 10.04 8.37 2.73
C SER A 7 8.67 7.76 2.48
N GLY A 8 7.66 8.60 2.29
CA GLY A 8 6.33 8.15 1.90
C GLY A 8 6.46 7.21 0.71
N PHE A 9 5.53 6.27 0.58
CA PHE A 9 5.51 5.32 -0.51
C PHE A 9 5.73 6.05 -1.87
N ASP A 10 6.78 5.68 -2.60
CA ASP A 10 7.20 6.35 -3.85
C ASP A 10 6.22 6.06 -5.00
N TRP A 11 5.04 6.63 -4.90
CA TRP A 11 3.94 6.48 -5.85
C TRP A 11 4.33 6.77 -7.31
N PRO A 12 5.08 7.85 -7.62
CA PRO A 12 5.49 8.12 -8.99
C PRO A 12 6.45 7.05 -9.53
N ALA A 13 7.27 6.45 -8.67
CA ALA A 13 8.17 5.37 -9.08
C ALA A 13 7.38 4.09 -9.38
N LEU A 14 6.37 3.77 -8.56
CA LEU A 14 5.46 2.65 -8.81
C LEU A 14 4.72 2.80 -10.15
N MET A 15 4.14 3.98 -10.40
CA MET A 15 3.41 4.25 -11.64
C MET A 15 4.31 4.12 -12.88
N ARG A 16 5.55 4.62 -12.83
CA ARG A 16 6.51 4.44 -13.93
C ARG A 16 6.92 2.99 -14.10
N ALA A 17 7.14 2.25 -13.02
CA ALA A 17 7.52 0.84 -13.09
C ALA A 17 6.38 -0.04 -13.67
N GLY A 18 5.13 0.20 -13.25
CA GLY A 18 3.98 -0.57 -13.71
C GLY A 18 3.48 -0.18 -15.10
N LEU A 19 3.14 1.09 -15.31
CA LEU A 19 2.50 1.54 -16.55
C LEU A 19 3.50 1.73 -17.70
N HIS A 20 4.72 2.20 -17.40
CA HIS A 20 5.75 2.43 -18.41
C HIS A 20 6.78 1.29 -18.48
N GLY A 21 7.19 0.72 -17.34
CA GLY A 21 8.22 -0.33 -17.28
C GLY A 21 7.70 -1.69 -17.75
N LEU A 22 6.60 -2.16 -17.15
CA LEU A 22 5.94 -3.41 -17.53
C LEU A 22 4.96 -3.26 -18.72
N GLY A 23 4.64 -2.02 -19.10
CA GLY A 23 3.70 -1.72 -20.19
C GLY A 23 2.27 -2.17 -19.90
N LEU A 24 1.90 -2.27 -18.63
CA LEU A 24 0.55 -2.66 -18.21
C LEU A 24 -0.45 -1.57 -18.60
N THR A 25 -1.61 -1.97 -19.11
CA THR A 25 -2.74 -1.04 -19.22
C THR A 25 -3.20 -0.64 -17.82
N PRO A 26 -3.71 0.59 -17.63
CA PRO A 26 -4.16 1.06 -16.32
C PRO A 26 -5.13 0.10 -15.62
N ASP A 27 -6.06 -0.49 -16.36
CA ASP A 27 -7.05 -1.43 -15.80
C ASP A 27 -6.38 -2.70 -15.25
N VAL A 28 -5.41 -3.26 -15.97
CA VAL A 28 -4.68 -4.45 -15.51
C VAL A 28 -3.82 -4.09 -14.31
N PHE A 29 -3.16 -2.94 -14.33
CA PHE A 29 -2.36 -2.46 -13.20
C PHE A 29 -3.18 -2.31 -11.92
N TRP A 30 -4.41 -1.79 -12.00
CA TRP A 30 -5.30 -1.64 -10.85
C TRP A 30 -5.99 -2.94 -10.41
N ALA A 31 -6.13 -3.90 -11.32
CA ALA A 31 -6.69 -5.22 -11.01
C ALA A 31 -5.68 -6.14 -10.30
N LEU A 32 -4.37 -5.89 -10.45
CA LEU A 32 -3.32 -6.71 -9.85
C LEU A 32 -3.23 -6.50 -8.34
N THR A 33 -2.97 -7.59 -7.62
CA THR A 33 -2.58 -7.48 -6.22
C THR A 33 -1.15 -6.95 -6.10
N PRO A 34 -0.80 -6.23 -5.02
CA PRO A 34 0.56 -5.75 -4.80
C PRO A 34 1.62 -6.87 -4.78
N ALA A 35 1.23 -8.10 -4.43
CA ALA A 35 2.10 -9.26 -4.47
C ALA A 35 2.41 -9.70 -5.90
N GLU A 36 1.40 -9.77 -6.79
CA GLU A 36 1.60 -10.11 -8.19
C GLU A 36 2.43 -9.05 -8.92
N LEU A 37 2.19 -7.77 -8.62
CA LEU A 37 2.98 -6.67 -9.18
C LEU A 37 4.46 -6.79 -8.78
N GLN A 38 4.77 -7.12 -7.52
CA GLN A 38 6.14 -7.33 -7.05
C GLN A 38 6.84 -8.47 -7.80
N VAL A 39 6.12 -9.58 -8.01
CA VAL A 39 6.63 -10.73 -8.77
C VAL A 39 6.96 -10.32 -10.21
N MET A 40 6.06 -9.58 -10.87
CA MET A 40 6.27 -9.10 -12.25
C MET A 40 7.42 -8.10 -12.36
N LEU A 41 7.61 -7.25 -11.35
CA LEU A 41 8.73 -6.30 -11.27
C LEU A 41 10.09 -6.99 -11.01
N GLY A 42 10.11 -8.31 -10.81
CA GLY A 42 11.34 -9.04 -10.49
C GLY A 42 11.87 -8.71 -9.09
N ALA A 43 11.05 -8.07 -8.24
CA ALA A 43 11.38 -7.88 -6.84
C ALA A 43 11.38 -9.27 -6.19
N LYS A 44 12.55 -9.71 -5.73
CA LYS A 44 12.67 -10.97 -4.98
C LYS A 44 11.68 -10.90 -3.82
N ALA A 45 10.77 -11.87 -3.70
CA ALA A 45 9.87 -11.97 -2.56
C ALA A 45 10.70 -11.99 -1.27
N GLY A 46 10.83 -10.81 -0.68
CA GLY A 46 11.80 -10.48 0.36
C GLY A 46 11.49 -9.04 0.69
N THR A 47 10.51 -8.78 1.54
CA THR A 47 10.37 -9.33 2.88
C THR A 47 8.88 -9.44 3.14
N SER A 48 8.42 -10.56 3.70
CA SER A 48 7.05 -10.64 4.25
C SER A 48 6.88 -9.42 5.15
N PRO A 49 5.88 -8.58 4.89
CA PRO A 49 5.93 -7.25 5.42
C PRO A 49 5.66 -7.31 6.92
N MET A 50 6.43 -6.52 7.66
CA MET A 50 6.07 -5.96 8.97
C MET A 50 4.70 -5.22 8.96
N LEU A 51 3.90 -5.36 7.90
CA LEU A 51 2.54 -4.86 7.77
C LEU A 51 1.62 -5.46 8.83
N SER A 52 1.84 -6.66 9.37
CA SER A 52 0.97 -7.16 10.44
C SER A 52 1.12 -6.34 11.73
N GLU A 53 2.35 -6.08 12.19
CA GLU A 53 2.61 -5.23 13.36
C GLU A 53 2.26 -3.77 13.10
N GLY A 54 2.61 -3.23 11.93
CA GLY A 54 2.25 -1.86 11.56
C GLY A 54 0.75 -1.66 11.43
N LEU A 55 0.03 -2.64 10.85
CA LEU A 55 -1.43 -2.62 10.76
C LEU A 55 -2.07 -2.76 12.14
N ALA A 56 -1.57 -3.66 12.99
CA ALA A 56 -2.06 -3.80 14.37
C ALA A 56 -1.84 -2.50 15.17
N ALA A 57 -0.68 -1.85 15.01
CA ALA A 57 -0.41 -0.56 15.63
C ALA A 57 -1.35 0.55 15.09
N LEU A 58 -1.68 0.52 13.79
CA LEU A 58 -2.61 1.47 13.19
C LEU A 58 -4.05 1.25 13.66
N MET A 59 -4.51 0.00 13.74
CA MET A 59 -5.82 -0.36 14.27
C MET A 59 -5.95 0.01 15.76
N ALA A 60 -4.87 -0.10 16.53
CA ALA A 60 -4.83 0.35 17.91
C ALA A 60 -4.82 1.89 18.04
N ALA A 61 -4.13 2.58 17.15
CA ALA A 61 -4.04 4.05 17.15
C ALA A 61 -5.33 4.73 16.65
N TYR A 62 -6.03 4.10 15.71
CA TYR A 62 -7.26 4.61 15.09
C TYR A 62 -8.35 3.55 15.16
N PRO A 63 -8.90 3.26 16.36
CA PRO A 63 -10.02 2.36 16.49
C PRO A 63 -11.24 2.96 15.81
N ASP A 64 -11.82 2.25 14.85
CA ASP A 64 -13.04 2.68 14.17
C ASP A 64 -14.17 2.83 15.20
N LYS A 65 -14.71 4.04 15.29
CA LYS A 65 -15.96 4.27 16.01
C LYS A 65 -17.09 3.91 15.07
N ILE A 66 -17.86 2.88 15.43
CA ILE A 66 -19.16 2.64 14.83
C ILE A 66 -19.93 3.95 15.01
N LYS A 67 -20.30 4.58 13.89
CA LYS A 67 -21.25 5.69 13.92
C LYS A 67 -22.53 5.08 14.46
N ASP A 68 -22.86 5.37 15.72
CA ASP A 68 -24.17 5.05 16.25
C ASP A 68 -25.20 5.62 15.29
N GLN A 69 -26.16 4.78 14.94
CA GLN A 69 -27.33 5.12 14.15
C GLN A 69 -28.23 6.03 14.98
N ASP A 70 -27.81 7.26 15.20
CA ASP A 70 -28.65 8.38 15.62
C ASP A 70 -28.57 9.44 14.51
N ASP A 71 -28.95 9.05 13.29
CA ASP A 71 -29.46 9.99 12.30
C ASP A 71 -30.99 9.92 12.35
N ASP A 72 -31.53 10.22 13.53
CA ASP A 72 -32.95 10.42 13.77
C ASP A 72 -33.18 11.93 13.92
N ARG A 73 -33.31 12.64 12.78
CA ARG A 73 -34.21 13.80 12.60
C ARG A 73 -34.23 14.38 11.20
#